data_AF-A0A7W1A1M4-F1
#
_entry.id   AF-A0A7W1A1M4-F1
#
_cell.length_a   1.000
_cell.length_b   1.000
_cell.length_c   1.000
_cell.angle_alpha   90.00
_cell.angle_beta   90.00
_cell.angle_gamma   90.00
#
_symmetry.space_group_name_H-M   'P 1'
#
loop_
_entity.id
_entity.type
_entity.pdbx_description
1 polymer ?
#
loop_
_entity_poly.entity_id
_entity_poly.type
_entity_poly.pdbx_seq_one_letter_code
_entity_poly.pdbx_strand_id
1 'polypeptide(L)'
;MARLFKIAFGAVALWLAVLVIVGVAYGGRAGNRVATRIADSLVAEVTIESSNLALVRGRLELEDLKVRKDDLGVLSIDIATIRCELPPLGMAMIDRECRDLMIEGVRFDVSAAAVFKLKNPKRKPLRVRHVEIRDAVLTFAPSAFLPSIGRVSIKIDRATAGATTFKTPLSFLLSLTSLDATIELPAGITVKLGYKDGMLTAAGGLFGATPVALPLAIPIPDSADDAVAEIKKLVALGRDLAEQLVARRAEDWLKQKLSW
;
A
#
# COMPACT_ATOMS: atom_id res chain seq x y z
N MET A 1 -16.76 51.77 -23.32
CA MET A 1 -15.76 50.81 -22.79
C MET A 1 -15.99 50.41 -21.32
N ALA A 2 -16.23 51.35 -20.38
CA ALA A 2 -16.36 51.02 -18.95
C ALA A 2 -17.51 50.06 -18.56
N ARG A 3 -18.62 50.01 -19.32
CA ARG A 3 -19.74 49.09 -19.04
C ARG A 3 -19.45 47.63 -19.44
N LEU A 4 -18.77 47.42 -20.57
CA LEU A 4 -18.36 46.08 -21.02
C LEU A 4 -17.34 45.45 -20.06
N PHE A 5 -16.42 46.26 -19.52
CA PHE A 5 -15.44 45.80 -18.54
C PHE A 5 -16.10 45.36 -17.22
N LYS A 6 -17.15 46.06 -16.76
CA LYS A 6 -17.91 45.69 -15.56
C LYS A 6 -18.69 44.39 -15.75
N ILE A 7 -19.27 44.18 -16.95
CA ILE A 7 -20.00 42.94 -17.28
C ILE A 7 -19.04 41.76 -17.39
N ALA A 8 -17.90 41.93 -18.07
CA ALA A 8 -16.87 40.90 -18.18
C ALA A 8 -16.29 40.53 -16.80
N PHE A 9 -15.99 41.52 -15.97
CA PHE A 9 -15.49 41.28 -14.61
C PHE A 9 -16.53 40.57 -13.73
N GLY A 10 -17.81 40.96 -13.82
CA GLY A 10 -18.90 40.29 -13.13
C GLY A 10 -19.07 38.84 -13.58
N ALA A 11 -18.96 38.55 -14.88
CA ALA A 11 -19.03 37.20 -15.42
C ALA A 11 -17.84 36.32 -14.96
N VAL A 12 -16.63 36.86 -14.92
CA VAL A 12 -15.44 36.14 -14.41
C VAL A 12 -15.55 35.88 -12.91
N ALA A 13 -15.98 36.86 -12.13
CA ALA A 13 -16.18 36.69 -10.68
C ALA A 13 -17.27 35.65 -10.38
N LEU A 14 -18.38 35.67 -11.13
CA LEU A 14 -19.45 34.67 -11.02
C LEU A 14 -18.94 33.28 -11.39
N TRP A 15 -18.16 33.15 -12.47
CA TRP A 15 -17.56 31.89 -12.89
C TRP A 15 -16.57 31.33 -11.86
N LEU A 16 -15.71 32.18 -11.27
CA LEU A 16 -14.81 31.80 -10.18
C LEU A 16 -15.59 31.36 -8.94
N ALA A 17 -16.65 32.07 -8.57
CA ALA A 17 -17.51 31.68 -7.45
C ALA A 17 -18.18 30.32 -7.68
N VAL A 18 -18.66 30.05 -8.90
CA VAL A 18 -19.21 28.74 -9.29
C VAL A 18 -18.14 27.66 -9.20
N LEU A 19 -16.92 27.90 -9.68
CA LEU A 19 -15.82 26.94 -9.58
C LEU A 19 -15.42 26.65 -8.13
N VAL A 20 -15.43 27.65 -7.26
CA VAL A 20 -15.16 27.47 -5.82
C VAL A 20 -16.27 26.63 -5.18
N ILE A 21 -17.54 26.94 -5.45
CA ILE A 21 -18.69 26.20 -4.92
C ILE A 21 -18.69 24.76 -5.42
N VAL A 22 -18.42 24.54 -6.72
CA VAL A 22 -18.30 23.21 -7.34
C VAL A 22 -17.10 22.46 -6.75
N GLY A 23 -15.96 23.13 -6.58
CA GLY A 23 -14.75 22.55 -5.97
C GLY A 23 -15.00 22.08 -4.54
N VAL A 24 -15.68 22.88 -3.72
CA VAL A 24 -16.04 22.52 -2.33
C VAL A 24 -17.10 21.40 -2.30
N ALA A 25 -18.13 21.47 -3.15
CA ALA A 25 -19.22 20.51 -3.18
C ALA A 25 -18.83 19.14 -3.77
N TYR A 26 -17.87 19.10 -4.71
CA TYR A 26 -17.35 17.88 -5.31
C TYR A 26 -16.11 17.34 -4.58
N GLY A 27 -15.27 18.19 -3.98
CA GLY A 27 -14.10 17.79 -3.19
C GLY A 27 -14.47 16.81 -2.08
N GLY A 28 -15.42 17.19 -1.22
CA GLY A 28 -15.89 16.32 -0.13
C GLY A 28 -16.56 15.03 -0.62
N ARG A 29 -17.31 15.06 -1.74
CA ARG A 29 -18.00 13.87 -2.28
C ARG A 29 -17.08 12.93 -3.07
N ALA A 30 -16.02 13.44 -3.68
CA ALA A 30 -15.03 12.64 -4.40
C ALA A 30 -14.03 12.03 -3.42
N GLY A 31 -13.55 12.79 -2.44
CA GLY A 31 -12.74 12.31 -1.32
C GLY A 31 -13.44 11.17 -0.58
N ASN A 32 -14.69 11.38 -0.15
CA ASN A 32 -15.50 10.34 0.47
C ASN A 32 -15.73 9.12 -0.44
N ARG A 33 -15.83 9.29 -1.77
CA ARG A 33 -15.98 8.16 -2.70
C ARG A 33 -14.71 7.35 -2.86
N VAL A 34 -13.54 7.99 -2.91
CA VAL A 34 -12.26 7.28 -3.03
C VAL A 34 -11.91 6.61 -1.70
N ALA A 35 -12.08 7.31 -0.59
CA ALA A 35 -11.88 6.74 0.72
C ALA A 35 -12.87 5.62 1.02
N THR A 36 -14.16 5.72 0.66
CA THR A 36 -15.08 4.57 0.78
C THR A 36 -14.72 3.43 -0.17
N ARG A 37 -14.00 3.66 -1.28
CA ARG A 37 -13.47 2.56 -2.10
C ARG A 37 -12.26 1.90 -1.48
N ILE A 38 -11.37 2.69 -0.89
CA ILE A 38 -10.25 2.19 -0.09
C ILE A 38 -10.81 1.39 1.09
N ALA A 39 -11.84 1.90 1.76
CA ALA A 39 -12.64 1.22 2.79
C ALA A 39 -13.26 -0.08 2.30
N ASP A 40 -13.96 -0.06 1.15
CA ASP A 40 -14.61 -1.23 0.56
C ASP A 40 -13.58 -2.30 0.17
N SER A 41 -12.37 -1.89 -0.24
CA SER A 41 -11.27 -2.79 -0.61
C SER A 41 -10.54 -3.35 0.63
N LEU A 42 -10.53 -2.59 1.74
CA LEU A 42 -9.98 -2.98 3.03
C LEU A 42 -11.01 -3.66 3.95
N VAL A 43 -12.28 -3.67 3.55
CA VAL A 43 -13.44 -4.22 4.29
C VAL A 43 -13.47 -3.71 5.74
N ALA A 44 -13.43 -2.38 5.91
CA ALA A 44 -13.32 -1.74 7.22
C ALA A 44 -14.04 -0.38 7.28
N GLU A 45 -14.32 0.10 8.49
CA GLU A 45 -14.91 1.43 8.73
C GLU A 45 -13.80 2.48 8.60
N VAL A 46 -14.08 3.56 7.86
CA VAL A 46 -13.07 4.56 7.49
C VAL A 46 -13.50 5.93 7.96
N THR A 47 -12.64 6.55 8.75
CA THR A 47 -12.74 7.94 9.18
C THR A 47 -11.63 8.72 8.46
N ILE A 48 -12.00 9.81 7.80
CA ILE A 48 -11.08 10.70 7.09
C ILE A 48 -11.14 12.04 7.80
N GLU A 49 -9.98 12.56 8.20
CA GLU A 49 -9.91 13.87 8.86
C GLU A 49 -9.97 15.01 7.84
N SER A 50 -9.28 14.87 6.69
CA SER A 50 -9.35 15.86 5.61
C SER A 50 -9.15 15.22 4.22
N SER A 51 -9.74 15.84 3.18
CA SER A 51 -9.52 15.43 1.79
C SER A 51 -9.37 16.66 0.91
N ASN A 52 -8.30 16.70 0.11
CA ASN A 52 -8.04 17.79 -0.82
C ASN A 52 -8.07 17.28 -2.26
N LEU A 53 -8.94 17.88 -3.07
CA LEU A 53 -9.15 17.50 -4.47
C LEU A 53 -8.81 18.68 -5.37
N ALA A 54 -7.64 18.63 -6.00
CA ALA A 54 -7.24 19.61 -6.99
C ALA A 54 -7.67 19.14 -8.40
N LEU A 55 -8.96 19.29 -8.72
CA LEU A 55 -9.58 18.87 -10.00
C LEU A 55 -8.83 19.42 -11.23
N VAL A 56 -8.38 20.67 -11.17
CA VAL A 56 -7.68 21.35 -12.29
C VAL A 56 -6.30 20.76 -12.55
N ARG A 57 -5.67 20.16 -11.53
CA ARG A 57 -4.32 19.58 -11.62
C ARG A 57 -4.33 18.05 -11.72
N GLY A 58 -5.51 17.42 -11.72
CA GLY A 58 -5.62 15.96 -11.72
C GLY A 58 -4.95 15.32 -10.49
N ARG A 59 -4.99 15.95 -9.32
CA ARG A 59 -4.36 15.41 -8.11
C ARG A 59 -5.39 15.19 -7.01
N LEU A 60 -5.38 14.01 -6.43
CA LEU A 60 -6.09 13.67 -5.19
C LEU A 60 -5.08 13.48 -4.07
N GLU A 61 -5.27 14.20 -2.97
CA GLU A 61 -4.47 14.07 -1.76
C GLU A 61 -5.43 13.81 -0.59
N LEU A 62 -5.18 12.72 0.12
CA LEU A 62 -5.91 12.33 1.33
C LEU A 62 -4.90 12.36 2.48
N GLU A 63 -5.26 13.02 3.57
CA GLU A 63 -4.42 13.15 4.76
C GLU A 63 -5.13 12.47 5.94
N ASP A 64 -4.33 11.86 6.81
CA ASP A 64 -4.77 11.24 8.07
C ASP A 64 -5.94 10.26 7.90
N LEU A 65 -5.77 9.30 7.00
CA LEU A 65 -6.76 8.25 6.78
C LEU A 65 -6.68 7.22 7.91
N LYS A 66 -7.75 7.11 8.70
CA LYS A 66 -7.86 6.11 9.77
C LYS A 66 -8.91 5.09 9.41
N VAL A 67 -8.50 3.83 9.44
CA VAL A 67 -9.35 2.67 9.12
C VAL A 67 -9.34 1.76 10.33
N ARG A 68 -10.53 1.43 10.84
CA ARG A 68 -10.66 0.52 11.97
C ARG A 68 -11.67 -0.57 11.66
N LYS A 69 -11.34 -1.78 12.08
CA LYS A 69 -12.24 -2.93 12.01
C LYS A 69 -12.14 -3.74 13.30
N ASP A 70 -13.28 -3.86 13.96
CA ASP A 70 -13.45 -4.59 15.20
C ASP A 70 -14.41 -5.76 14.94
N ASP A 71 -13.90 -6.84 14.31
CA ASP A 71 -14.65 -8.09 14.11
C ASP A 71 -14.01 -9.20 14.98
N LEU A 72 -13.37 -10.21 14.35
CA LEU A 72 -12.68 -11.34 15.00
C LEU A 72 -11.24 -10.98 15.41
N GLY A 73 -11.05 -9.74 15.89
CA GLY A 73 -9.76 -9.09 16.13
C GLY A 73 -9.81 -7.60 15.76
N VAL A 74 -8.78 -6.87 16.15
CA VAL A 74 -8.59 -5.45 15.82
C VAL A 74 -7.65 -5.36 14.63
N LEU A 75 -8.12 -4.70 13.58
CA LEU A 75 -7.29 -4.15 12.52
C LEU A 75 -7.37 -2.62 12.61
N SER A 76 -6.22 -2.00 12.79
CA SER A 76 -6.07 -0.55 12.76
C SER A 76 -5.11 -0.20 11.63
N ILE A 77 -5.52 0.70 10.75
CA ILE A 77 -4.68 1.27 9.71
C ILE A 77 -4.73 2.78 9.87
N ASP A 78 -3.57 3.38 10.04
CA ASP A 78 -3.38 4.82 10.00
C ASP A 78 -2.48 5.13 8.81
N ILE A 79 -2.87 6.07 7.96
CA ILE A 79 -2.08 6.48 6.80
C ILE A 79 -1.99 7.99 6.84
N ALA A 80 -0.77 8.50 7.03
CA ALA A 80 -0.52 9.93 7.10
C ALA A 80 -0.87 10.63 5.77
N THR A 81 -0.46 10.06 4.63
CA THR A 81 -0.73 10.68 3.33
C THR A 81 -0.90 9.65 2.21
N ILE A 82 -1.94 9.85 1.40
CA ILE A 82 -2.13 9.15 0.12
C ILE A 82 -2.22 10.19 -0.97
N ARG A 83 -1.32 10.11 -1.96
CA ARG A 83 -1.34 10.93 -3.16
C ARG A 83 -1.63 10.07 -4.37
N CYS A 84 -2.60 10.46 -5.17
CA CYS A 84 -2.90 9.82 -6.44
C CYS A 84 -2.94 10.84 -7.56
N GLU A 85 -2.11 10.64 -8.58
CA GLU A 85 -2.14 11.42 -9.82
C GLU A 85 -3.14 10.82 -10.81
N LEU A 86 -4.17 11.61 -11.11
CA LEU A 86 -5.26 11.31 -12.01
C LEU A 86 -5.02 11.96 -13.39
N PRO A 87 -5.50 11.36 -14.49
CA PRO A 87 -5.46 12.01 -15.80
C PRO A 87 -6.26 13.33 -15.81
N PRO A 88 -5.87 14.33 -16.63
CA PRO A 88 -6.59 15.59 -16.75
C PRO A 88 -8.02 15.33 -17.24
N LEU A 89 -8.98 15.79 -16.46
CA LEU A 89 -10.39 15.51 -16.64
C LEU A 89 -10.94 16.32 -17.82
N GLY A 90 -11.25 15.65 -18.93
CA GLY A 90 -12.26 16.14 -19.87
C GLY A 90 -13.66 16.01 -19.26
N MET A 91 -14.68 16.65 -19.85
CA MET A 91 -16.10 16.58 -19.41
C MET A 91 -16.68 15.15 -19.32
N ALA A 92 -15.94 14.16 -19.79
CA ALA A 92 -16.25 12.75 -19.62
C ALA A 92 -15.12 12.06 -18.82
N MET A 93 -15.53 11.17 -17.93
CA MET A 93 -14.73 10.06 -17.39
C MET A 93 -14.02 10.30 -16.04
N ILE A 94 -14.76 9.92 -15.00
CA ILE A 94 -14.22 9.29 -13.79
C ILE A 94 -13.60 7.95 -14.20
N ASP A 95 -12.40 7.97 -14.81
CA ASP A 95 -11.65 6.75 -15.12
C ASP A 95 -10.59 6.57 -14.03
N ARG A 96 -10.90 5.84 -12.94
CA ARG A 96 -10.62 4.40 -12.71
C ARG A 96 -9.15 4.01 -12.63
N GLU A 97 -8.24 4.87 -13.07
CA GLU A 97 -6.81 4.59 -13.12
C GLU A 97 -6.02 5.70 -12.43
N CYS A 98 -5.31 5.33 -11.37
CA CYS A 98 -4.27 6.17 -10.79
C CYS A 98 -3.00 6.00 -11.62
N ARG A 99 -2.33 7.07 -12.02
CA ARG A 99 -1.02 6.94 -12.69
C ARG A 99 0.03 6.60 -11.65
N ASP A 100 0.18 7.49 -10.69
CA ASP A 100 1.18 7.41 -9.64
C ASP A 100 0.47 7.46 -8.29
N LEU A 101 0.59 6.37 -7.54
CA LEU A 101 0.07 6.23 -6.18
C LEU A 101 1.25 6.28 -5.21
N MET A 102 1.31 7.33 -4.41
CA MET A 102 2.27 7.45 -3.32
C MET A 102 1.54 7.30 -1.99
N ILE A 103 2.02 6.41 -1.14
CA ILE A 103 1.49 6.19 0.21
C ILE A 103 2.63 6.42 1.19
N GLU A 104 2.42 7.29 2.16
CA GLU A 104 3.44 7.69 3.14
C GLU A 104 2.90 7.56 4.57
N GLY A 105 3.76 7.10 5.48
CA GLY A 105 3.46 7.05 6.91
C GLY A 105 2.36 6.06 7.27
N VAL A 106 2.41 4.84 6.71
CA VAL A 106 1.42 3.79 7.01
C VAL A 106 1.76 3.14 8.35
N ARG A 107 0.77 2.99 9.22
CA ARG A 107 0.83 2.12 10.40
C ARG A 107 -0.30 1.13 10.32
N PHE A 108 0.04 -0.14 10.31
CA PHE A 108 -0.92 -1.22 10.16
C PHE A 108 -0.72 -2.20 11.32
N ASP A 109 -1.69 -2.27 12.21
CA ASP A 109 -1.65 -3.14 13.38
C ASP A 109 -2.73 -4.22 13.25
N VAL A 110 -2.32 -5.49 13.34
CA VAL A 110 -3.21 -6.65 13.28
C VAL A 110 -3.06 -7.52 14.50
N SER A 111 -4.19 -7.77 15.16
CA SER A 111 -4.25 -8.67 16.32
C SER A 111 -4.59 -10.13 15.96
N ALA A 112 -5.14 -10.41 14.78
CA ALA A 112 -5.51 -11.77 14.37
C ALA A 112 -5.49 -11.98 12.85
N ALA A 113 -5.09 -13.18 12.40
CA ALA A 113 -5.14 -13.55 10.99
C ALA A 113 -6.58 -13.61 10.43
N ALA A 114 -7.58 -13.83 11.30
CA ALA A 114 -9.00 -13.88 10.94
C ALA A 114 -9.53 -12.57 10.33
N VAL A 115 -8.81 -11.46 10.50
CA VAL A 115 -9.21 -10.15 9.98
C VAL A 115 -8.99 -10.05 8.46
N PHE A 116 -8.17 -10.92 7.88
CA PHE A 116 -7.92 -11.04 6.43
C PHE A 116 -8.98 -11.85 5.67
N LYS A 117 -10.14 -12.15 6.27
CA LYS A 117 -11.25 -12.77 5.53
C LYS A 117 -11.70 -11.87 4.38
N LEU A 118 -11.25 -12.20 3.17
CA LEU A 118 -11.57 -11.50 1.94
C LEU A 118 -13.07 -11.69 1.62
N LYS A 119 -13.80 -10.58 1.49
CA LYS A 119 -15.11 -10.53 0.85
C LYS A 119 -14.92 -9.95 -0.55
N ASN A 120 -15.73 -10.41 -1.50
CA ASN A 120 -15.71 -9.83 -2.84
C ASN A 120 -16.05 -8.33 -2.76
N PRO A 121 -15.19 -7.45 -3.30
CA PRO A 121 -15.43 -6.03 -3.26
C PRO A 121 -16.70 -5.70 -4.06
N LYS A 122 -17.56 -4.84 -3.52
CA LYS A 122 -18.78 -4.38 -4.21
C LYS A 122 -18.48 -3.49 -5.43
N ARG A 123 -17.24 -3.01 -5.53
CA ARG A 123 -16.77 -2.06 -6.54
C ARG A 123 -15.58 -2.63 -7.29
N LYS A 124 -15.38 -2.18 -8.54
CA LYS A 124 -14.24 -2.60 -9.34
C LYS A 124 -12.91 -2.16 -8.67
N PRO A 125 -11.87 -3.03 -8.67
CA PRO A 125 -10.54 -2.72 -8.15
C PRO A 125 -9.92 -1.45 -8.75
N LEU A 126 -9.04 -0.80 -7.98
CA LEU A 126 -8.25 0.34 -8.43
C LEU A 126 -7.08 -0.15 -9.30
N ARG A 127 -6.91 0.46 -10.48
CA ARG A 127 -5.74 0.25 -11.33
C ARG A 127 -4.73 1.35 -11.09
N VAL A 128 -3.46 0.97 -10.98
CA VAL A 128 -2.36 1.88 -10.72
C VAL A 128 -1.20 1.55 -11.66
N ARG A 129 -0.53 2.55 -12.24
CA ARG A 129 0.64 2.31 -13.11
C ARG A 129 1.95 2.26 -12.35
N HIS A 130 2.05 3.04 -11.28
CA HIS A 130 3.21 3.07 -10.40
C HIS A 130 2.78 3.25 -8.95
N VAL A 131 3.35 2.44 -8.07
CA VAL A 131 3.10 2.51 -6.64
C VAL A 131 4.41 2.79 -5.92
N GLU A 132 4.39 3.74 -5.02
CA GLU A 132 5.48 4.00 -4.08
C GLU A 132 4.91 4.02 -2.65
N ILE A 133 5.51 3.22 -1.77
CA ILE A 133 5.19 3.17 -0.34
C ILE A 133 6.43 3.62 0.42
N ARG A 134 6.26 4.59 1.32
CA ARG A 134 7.33 5.12 2.18
C ARG A 134 6.91 5.08 3.64
N ASP A 135 7.88 4.81 4.50
CA ASP A 135 7.71 4.85 5.95
C ASP A 135 6.47 4.07 6.43
N ALA A 136 6.34 2.83 5.98
CA ALA A 136 5.26 1.95 6.38
C ALA A 136 5.71 1.01 7.49
N VAL A 137 4.88 0.81 8.51
CA VAL A 137 5.12 -0.11 9.61
C VAL A 137 3.92 -1.05 9.73
N LEU A 138 4.21 -2.34 9.71
CA LEU A 138 3.24 -3.40 9.78
C LEU A 138 3.54 -4.25 11.02
N THR A 139 2.69 -4.13 12.03
CA THR A 139 2.79 -4.91 13.27
C THR A 139 1.78 -6.07 13.24
N PHE A 140 2.29 -7.28 13.45
CA PHE A 140 1.49 -8.45 13.75
C PHE A 140 1.70 -8.88 15.20
N ALA A 141 0.62 -8.92 15.97
CA ALA A 141 0.61 -9.43 17.34
C ALA A 141 -0.39 -10.60 17.43
N PRO A 142 0.00 -11.83 17.05
CA PRO A 142 -0.91 -12.96 16.93
C PRO A 142 -1.46 -13.47 18.28
N SER A 143 -0.92 -13.02 19.42
CA SER A 143 -1.45 -13.36 20.74
C SER A 143 -1.83 -12.10 21.52
N ALA A 144 -3.11 -11.99 21.91
CA ALA A 144 -3.60 -10.93 22.79
C ALA A 144 -3.17 -11.11 24.25
N PHE A 145 -2.76 -12.32 24.63
CA PHE A 145 -2.47 -12.70 26.02
C PHE A 145 -0.99 -12.53 26.42
N LEU A 146 -0.05 -12.52 25.49
CA LEU A 146 1.38 -12.27 25.74
C LEU A 146 1.98 -11.39 24.62
N PRO A 147 1.87 -10.05 24.70
CA PRO A 147 2.21 -9.14 23.59
C PRO A 147 3.69 -9.13 23.18
N SER A 148 4.60 -9.69 23.98
CA SER A 148 6.03 -9.81 23.67
C SER A 148 6.41 -11.15 23.02
N ILE A 149 5.54 -12.17 23.09
CA ILE A 149 5.80 -13.49 22.52
C ILE A 149 5.06 -13.58 21.19
N GLY A 150 5.79 -13.36 20.10
CA GLY A 150 5.27 -13.50 18.74
C GLY A 150 4.97 -12.19 18.02
N ARG A 151 5.28 -11.01 18.59
CA ARG A 151 5.20 -9.75 17.84
C ARG A 151 6.21 -9.77 16.70
N VAL A 152 5.71 -9.55 15.49
CA VAL A 152 6.52 -9.32 14.29
C VAL A 152 6.24 -7.89 13.84
N SER A 153 7.29 -7.09 13.66
CA SER A 153 7.17 -5.73 13.12
C SER A 153 7.93 -5.67 11.80
N ILE A 154 7.27 -5.27 10.73
CA ILE A 154 7.87 -5.10 9.42
C ILE A 154 7.84 -3.60 9.13
N LYS A 155 9.01 -2.96 9.16
CA LYS A 155 9.20 -1.60 8.71
C LYS A 155 9.62 -1.63 7.25
N ILE A 156 8.86 -0.98 6.38
CA ILE A 156 9.21 -0.74 4.98
C ILE A 156 9.64 0.72 4.91
N ASP A 157 10.94 0.94 4.72
CA ASP A 157 11.47 2.30 4.51
C ASP A 157 11.03 2.78 3.12
N ARG A 158 11.14 1.91 2.11
CA ARG A 158 10.67 2.19 0.76
C ARG A 158 10.27 0.92 0.02
N ALA A 159 9.16 0.95 -0.70
CA ALA A 159 8.81 -0.05 -1.70
C ALA A 159 8.33 0.64 -2.97
N THR A 160 8.79 0.17 -4.12
CA THR A 160 8.27 0.61 -5.41
C THR A 160 7.74 -0.57 -6.20
N ALA A 161 6.64 -0.36 -6.89
CA ALA A 161 6.04 -1.36 -7.76
C ALA A 161 5.58 -0.73 -9.08
N GLY A 162 5.54 -1.56 -10.12
CA GLY A 162 5.04 -1.21 -11.44
C GLY A 162 3.52 -1.23 -11.51
N ALA A 163 3.01 -1.46 -12.71
CA ALA A 163 1.58 -1.47 -12.96
C ALA A 163 0.90 -2.62 -12.22
N THR A 164 -0.13 -2.29 -11.44
CA THR A 164 -0.87 -3.25 -10.62
C THR A 164 -2.35 -2.92 -10.55
N THR A 165 -3.15 -3.92 -10.25
CA THR A 165 -4.56 -3.77 -9.93
C THR A 165 -4.77 -4.21 -8.49
N PHE A 166 -5.17 -3.30 -7.62
CA PHE A 166 -5.38 -3.57 -6.20
C PHE A 166 -6.65 -4.39 -5.98
N LYS A 167 -6.54 -5.72 -6.17
CA LYS A 167 -7.56 -6.70 -5.77
C LYS A 167 -7.48 -6.95 -4.25
N THR A 168 -6.29 -6.77 -3.67
CA THR A 168 -6.00 -6.80 -2.25
C THR A 168 -5.05 -5.66 -1.88
N PRO A 169 -4.87 -5.34 -0.58
CA PRO A 169 -3.86 -4.38 -0.15
C PRO A 169 -2.42 -4.79 -0.47
N LEU A 170 -2.19 -6.08 -0.77
CA LEU A 170 -0.88 -6.66 -1.04
C LEU A 170 -0.59 -6.85 -2.54
N SER A 171 -1.50 -6.46 -3.43
CA SER A 171 -1.34 -6.65 -4.88
C SER A 171 -0.08 -6.00 -5.45
N PHE A 172 0.42 -4.93 -4.83
CA PHE A 172 1.65 -4.25 -5.25
C PHE A 172 2.89 -5.17 -5.17
N LEU A 173 2.91 -6.15 -4.25
CA LEU A 173 4.02 -7.09 -4.09
C LEU A 173 4.23 -7.97 -5.33
N LEU A 174 3.18 -8.21 -6.12
CA LEU A 174 3.27 -9.01 -7.35
C LEU A 174 3.85 -8.24 -8.55
N SER A 175 4.07 -6.93 -8.37
CA SER A 175 4.66 -6.02 -9.35
C SER A 175 5.85 -5.26 -8.77
N LEU A 176 6.40 -5.76 -7.66
CA LEU A 176 7.47 -5.10 -6.90
C LEU A 176 8.72 -4.96 -7.79
N THR A 177 9.32 -3.78 -7.79
CA THR A 177 10.56 -3.49 -8.52
C THR A 177 11.72 -3.25 -7.55
N SER A 178 11.44 -2.63 -6.40
CA SER A 178 12.40 -2.58 -5.30
C SER A 178 11.72 -2.55 -3.94
N LEU A 179 12.44 -3.02 -2.91
CA LEU A 179 12.01 -3.01 -1.51
C LEU A 179 13.22 -2.80 -0.62
N ASP A 180 13.09 -1.89 0.33
CA ASP A 180 13.97 -1.71 1.46
C ASP A 180 13.12 -1.84 2.73
N ALA A 181 13.35 -2.91 3.49
CA ALA A 181 12.58 -3.23 4.67
C ALA A 181 13.43 -3.78 5.81
N THR A 182 12.95 -3.64 7.03
CA THR A 182 13.49 -4.22 8.25
C THR A 182 12.40 -5.01 8.94
N ILE A 183 12.66 -6.28 9.21
CA ILE A 183 11.79 -7.17 9.98
C ILE A 183 12.39 -7.33 11.37
N GLU A 184 11.62 -6.96 12.38
CA GLU A 184 11.88 -7.28 13.78
C GLU A 184 11.05 -8.50 14.15
N LEU A 185 11.75 -9.58 14.47
CA LEU A 185 11.19 -10.84 14.94
C LEU A 185 11.24 -10.90 16.47
N PRO A 186 10.50 -11.83 17.10
CA PRO A 186 10.62 -12.11 18.52
C PRO A 186 12.07 -12.38 18.95
N ALA A 187 12.35 -12.15 20.24
CA ALA A 187 13.70 -12.25 20.82
C ALA A 187 14.72 -11.20 20.33
N GLY A 188 14.26 -10.07 19.79
CA GLY A 188 15.12 -8.96 19.38
C GLY A 188 15.94 -9.23 18.12
N ILE A 189 15.50 -10.18 17.31
CA ILE A 189 16.16 -10.55 16.06
C ILE A 189 15.73 -9.54 14.98
N THR A 190 16.69 -8.80 14.43
CA THR A 190 16.45 -7.85 13.34
C THR A 190 17.02 -8.38 12.03
N VAL A 191 16.19 -8.43 10.99
CA VAL A 191 16.57 -8.83 9.62
C VAL A 191 16.30 -7.67 8.69
N LYS A 192 17.33 -7.22 7.97
CA LYS A 192 17.20 -6.27 6.87
C LYS A 192 16.93 -7.04 5.58
N LEU A 193 15.88 -6.65 4.87
CA LEU A 193 15.51 -7.17 3.57
C LEU A 193 15.68 -6.09 2.51
N GLY A 194 16.30 -6.48 1.41
CA GLY A 194 16.40 -5.69 0.20
C GLY A 194 15.86 -6.49 -0.98
N TYR A 195 15.15 -5.87 -1.90
CA TYR A 195 14.82 -6.45 -3.20
C TYR A 195 15.17 -5.45 -4.28
N LYS A 196 15.93 -5.88 -5.29
CA LYS A 196 16.24 -5.06 -6.46
C LYS A 196 16.69 -5.95 -7.62
N ASP A 197 16.28 -5.61 -8.83
CA ASP A 197 16.74 -6.27 -10.06
C ASP A 197 16.53 -7.81 -10.03
N GLY A 198 15.42 -8.27 -9.45
CA GLY A 198 15.12 -9.70 -9.32
C GLY A 198 15.87 -10.43 -8.20
N MET A 199 16.68 -9.73 -7.41
CA MET A 199 17.46 -10.31 -6.31
C MET A 199 16.90 -9.88 -4.97
N LEU A 200 16.58 -10.85 -4.12
CA LEU A 200 16.26 -10.64 -2.71
C LEU A 200 17.54 -10.82 -1.88
N THR A 201 17.82 -9.86 -1.01
CA THR A 201 18.91 -9.90 -0.04
C THR A 201 18.36 -9.89 1.37
N ALA A 202 18.88 -10.75 2.25
CA ALA A 202 18.55 -10.77 3.67
C ALA A 202 19.84 -10.69 4.51
N ALA A 203 19.89 -9.80 5.49
CA ALA A 203 21.06 -9.59 6.34
C ALA A 203 20.65 -9.33 7.81
N GLY A 204 21.56 -9.59 8.75
CA GLY A 204 21.31 -9.39 10.18
C GLY A 204 20.60 -10.58 10.85
N GLY A 205 20.56 -10.56 12.18
CA GLY A 205 19.91 -11.58 12.99
C GLY A 205 20.40 -12.99 12.66
N LEU A 206 19.48 -13.85 12.21
CA LEU A 206 19.75 -15.25 11.84
C LEU A 206 20.70 -15.41 10.63
N PHE A 207 20.82 -14.38 9.80
CA PHE A 207 21.65 -14.40 8.59
C PHE A 207 23.09 -13.91 8.84
N GLY A 208 23.35 -13.28 9.99
CA GLY A 208 24.68 -12.74 10.32
C GLY A 208 25.02 -11.47 9.53
N ALA A 209 26.32 -11.12 9.52
CA ALA A 209 26.81 -9.89 8.89
C ALA A 209 26.91 -10.00 7.35
N THR A 210 27.15 -11.21 6.82
CA THR A 210 27.21 -11.45 5.37
C THR A 210 25.79 -11.63 4.84
N PRO A 211 25.32 -10.77 3.90
CA PRO A 211 23.99 -10.91 3.35
C PRO A 211 23.83 -12.21 2.55
N VAL A 212 22.70 -12.88 2.73
CA VAL A 212 22.26 -13.98 1.86
C VAL A 212 21.51 -13.34 0.69
N ALA A 213 21.95 -13.64 -0.54
CA ALA A 213 21.32 -13.15 -1.77
C ALA A 213 20.73 -14.31 -2.58
N LEU A 214 19.48 -14.15 -3.03
CA LEU A 214 18.74 -15.16 -3.77
C LEU A 214 18.01 -14.53 -4.96
N PRO A 215 18.02 -15.19 -6.13
CA PRO A 215 17.13 -14.80 -7.21
C PRO A 215 15.68 -15.07 -6.79
N LEU A 216 14.82 -14.07 -6.94
CA LEU A 216 13.40 -14.16 -6.61
C LEU A 216 12.56 -13.87 -7.86
N ALA A 217 11.88 -14.91 -8.35
CA ALA A 217 10.87 -14.78 -9.38
C ALA A 217 9.51 -14.46 -8.75
N ILE A 218 9.10 -13.19 -8.84
CA ILE A 218 7.76 -12.78 -8.39
C ILE A 218 6.72 -13.33 -9.38
N PRO A 219 5.68 -14.03 -8.89
CA PRO A 219 4.68 -14.60 -9.78
C PRO A 219 3.85 -13.50 -10.42
N ILE A 220 3.68 -13.60 -11.74
CA ILE A 220 2.87 -12.65 -12.50
C ILE A 220 1.38 -12.91 -12.20
N PRO A 221 0.61 -11.88 -11.82
CA PRO A 221 -0.82 -12.02 -11.61
C PRO A 221 -1.53 -12.29 -12.95
N ASP A 222 -2.43 -13.26 -12.97
CA ASP A 222 -3.30 -13.49 -14.12
C ASP A 222 -4.46 -12.47 -14.07
N SER A 223 -4.86 -12.03 -15.25
CA SER A 223 -6.10 -11.28 -15.47
C SER A 223 -7.34 -11.98 -14.87
N ALA A 224 -7.35 -13.32 -14.86
CA ALA A 224 -8.42 -14.14 -14.32
C ALA A 224 -8.34 -14.36 -12.79
N ASP A 225 -7.20 -14.05 -12.16
CA ASP A 225 -7.06 -14.27 -10.71
C ASP A 225 -8.05 -13.41 -9.93
N ASP A 226 -8.73 -13.99 -8.95
CA ASP A 226 -9.46 -13.25 -7.94
C ASP A 226 -8.54 -12.89 -6.74
N ALA A 227 -9.08 -12.16 -5.77
CA ALA A 227 -8.34 -11.78 -4.56
C ALA A 227 -7.82 -13.00 -3.77
N VAL A 228 -8.55 -14.13 -3.80
CA VAL A 228 -8.16 -15.34 -3.05
C VAL A 228 -7.00 -16.05 -3.74
N ALA A 229 -7.03 -16.16 -5.06
CA ALA A 229 -5.93 -16.68 -5.87
C ALA A 229 -4.66 -15.84 -5.68
N GLU A 230 -4.80 -14.51 -5.62
CA GLU A 230 -3.69 -13.59 -5.36
C GLU A 230 -3.02 -13.83 -4.01
N ILE A 231 -3.80 -13.91 -2.93
CA ILE A 231 -3.26 -14.22 -1.60
C ILE A 231 -2.61 -15.61 -1.57
N LYS A 232 -3.17 -16.62 -2.24
CA LYS A 232 -2.55 -17.94 -2.34
C LYS A 232 -1.17 -17.88 -3.01
N LYS A 233 -1.03 -17.12 -4.10
CA LYS A 233 0.27 -16.90 -4.76
C LYS A 233 1.27 -16.21 -3.84
N LEU A 234 0.84 -15.18 -3.10
CA LEU A 234 1.69 -14.48 -2.13
C LEU A 234 2.13 -15.38 -0.97
N VAL A 235 1.23 -16.22 -0.46
CA VAL A 235 1.54 -17.20 0.61
C VAL A 235 2.53 -18.25 0.11
N ALA A 236 2.32 -18.78 -1.09
CA ALA A 236 3.25 -19.72 -1.72
C ALA A 236 4.64 -19.09 -1.92
N LEU A 237 4.69 -17.87 -2.48
CA LEU A 237 5.93 -17.11 -2.63
C LEU A 237 6.67 -16.92 -1.30
N GLY A 238 5.95 -16.52 -0.24
CA GLY A 238 6.53 -16.31 1.09
C GLY A 238 7.09 -17.60 1.69
N ARG A 239 6.40 -18.74 1.48
CA ARG A 239 6.87 -20.05 1.92
C ARG A 239 8.14 -20.47 1.16
N ASP A 240 8.11 -20.41 -0.17
CA ASP A 240 9.23 -20.81 -1.01
C ASP A 240 10.47 -19.97 -0.71
N LEU A 241 10.29 -18.65 -0.49
CA LEU A 241 11.35 -17.75 -0.06
C LEU A 241 11.95 -18.14 1.29
N ALA A 242 11.10 -18.46 2.27
CA ALA A 242 11.58 -18.87 3.59
C ALA A 242 12.40 -20.16 3.50
N GLU A 243 11.92 -21.15 2.74
CA GLU A 243 12.63 -22.42 2.52
C GLU A 243 13.98 -22.18 1.82
N GLN A 244 14.03 -21.36 0.77
CA GLN A 244 15.28 -21.04 0.05
C GLN A 244 16.29 -20.25 0.89
N LEU A 245 15.82 -19.28 1.69
CA LEU A 245 16.68 -18.50 2.59
C LEU A 245 17.34 -19.37 3.65
N VAL A 246 16.58 -20.29 4.25
CA VAL A 246 17.11 -21.23 5.25
C VAL A 246 18.09 -22.21 4.59
N ALA A 247 17.73 -22.78 3.44
CA ALA A 247 18.60 -23.70 2.71
C ALA A 247 19.93 -23.05 2.31
N ARG A 248 19.88 -21.83 1.78
CA ARG A 248 21.08 -21.10 1.38
C ARG A 248 21.96 -20.74 2.57
N ARG A 249 21.36 -20.30 3.68
CA ARG A 249 22.10 -20.01 4.91
C ARG A 249 22.80 -21.24 5.47
N ALA A 250 22.15 -22.41 5.41
CA ALA A 250 22.73 -23.68 5.82
C ALA A 250 23.90 -24.10 4.93
N GLU A 251 23.77 -23.94 3.60
CA GLU A 251 24.84 -24.18 2.64
C GLU A 251 26.07 -23.29 2.91
N ASP A 252 25.84 -21.99 3.11
CA ASP A 252 26.91 -21.02 3.39
C ASP A 252 27.61 -21.33 4.73
N TRP A 253 26.85 -21.77 5.75
CA TRP A 253 27.41 -22.21 7.02
C TRP A 253 28.28 -23.46 6.88
N LEU A 254 27.81 -24.47 6.12
CA LEU A 254 28.58 -25.69 5.87
C LEU A 254 29.88 -25.38 5.12
N LYS A 255 29.83 -24.54 4.08
CA LYS A 255 31.04 -24.12 3.34
C LYS A 255 32.05 -23.44 4.25
N GLN A 256 31.60 -22.54 5.13
CA GLN A 256 32.48 -21.86 6.09
C GLN A 256 33.14 -22.83 7.10
N LYS A 257 32.47 -23.93 7.45
CA LYS A 257 33.01 -24.96 8.36
C LYS A 257 33.94 -25.94 7.65
N LEU A 258 33.69 -26.22 6.38
CA LEU A 258 34.48 -27.15 5.56
C LEU A 258 35.67 -26.49 4.86
N SER A 259 35.72 -25.15 4.78
CA SER A 259 36.85 -24.39 4.25
C SER A 259 37.99 -24.20 5.27
N TRP A 260 38.12 -25.12 6.23
CA TRP A 260 39.23 -25.20 7.20
C TRP A 260 40.17 -26.32 6.79
#